data_AF-A0AAV5H8Z9-F1
#
_entry.id   AF-A0AAV5H8Z9-F1
#
_cell.length_a   1.000
_cell.length_b   1.000
_cell.length_c   1.000
_cell.angle_alpha   90.00
_cell.angle_beta   90.00
_cell.angle_gamma   90.00
#
_symmetry.space_group_name_H-M   'P 1'
#
loop_
_entity.id
_entity.type
_entity.pdbx_description
1 polymer ?
#
loop_
_entity_poly.entity_id
_entity_poly.type
_entity_poly.pdbx_seq_one_letter_code
_entity_poly.pdbx_strand_id
1 'polypeptide(L)'
;MLLRTELEKLWKRPVLWIGFAVSLLVGSYLTWSMLPTVVTGEETLTGRKAAEYNRRLTAEYEGYLTDEKAEAIIARFGFARYDEDGRCVYGNFLNRFVTEKMSDYSGEGRKASRIIPLTDKESRLGACGYRDSIYFACTQGWDELWEIFMGLAIVWGITVVILLAPVYSSDKILRTAPVIRASAEGRRKMVLARLAASWLVAAGGFFLLASVLFLACGFLYGFEGLKANILCLDAAPYMWPKSVTVGGFLFGIYLPRAVLGVTVLVLLVSGISACCERTLSSVCISAFVFAFPVVRNMLMVFTFLTPLFSLLVYGMPFYMMIPLYNAGRSPYRILQAVAAILFCLAGLWMVYDSWCRNRKEHGR
;
A
#
# COMPACT_ATOMS: atom_id res chain seq x y z
N MET A 1 -1.27 10.16 32.34
CA MET A 1 -2.62 9.73 32.73
C MET A 1 -3.63 9.86 31.57
N LEU A 2 -3.80 11.06 31.00
CA LEU A 2 -4.75 11.32 29.88
C LEU A 2 -4.58 10.42 28.64
N LEU A 3 -3.34 10.20 28.19
CA LEU A 3 -3.08 9.33 27.02
C LEU A 3 -3.59 7.90 27.25
N ARG A 4 -3.28 7.34 28.42
CA ARG A 4 -3.69 5.99 28.80
C ARG A 4 -5.22 5.86 28.82
N THR A 5 -5.92 6.84 29.40
CA THR A 5 -7.38 6.82 29.47
C THR A 5 -8.04 6.91 28.09
N GLU A 6 -7.49 7.72 27.17
CA GLU A 6 -8.02 7.80 25.80
C GLU A 6 -7.72 6.52 24.99
N LEU A 7 -6.56 5.90 25.22
CA LEU A 7 -6.20 4.62 24.59
C LEU A 7 -7.12 3.49 25.08
N GLU A 8 -7.37 3.41 26.40
CA GLU A 8 -8.30 2.43 26.97
C GLU A 8 -9.74 2.61 26.44
N LYS A 9 -10.18 3.85 26.18
CA LYS A 9 -11.48 4.12 25.54
C LYS A 9 -11.56 3.57 24.12
N LEU A 10 -10.52 3.78 23.31
CA LEU A 10 -10.47 3.26 21.94
C LEU A 10 -10.38 1.74 21.92
N TRP A 11 -9.60 1.15 22.83
CA TRP A 11 -9.40 -0.28 22.96
C TRP A 11 -10.69 -1.04 23.30
N LYS A 12 -11.56 -0.44 24.11
CA LYS A 12 -12.85 -1.02 24.50
C LYS A 12 -13.93 -0.94 23.41
N ARG A 13 -13.69 -0.23 22.30
CA ARG A 13 -14.67 -0.15 21.20
C ARG A 13 -14.68 -1.45 20.41
N PRO A 14 -15.84 -2.11 20.23
CA PRO A 14 -15.92 -3.36 19.49
C PRO A 14 -15.50 -3.20 18.03
N VAL A 15 -15.71 -2.02 17.45
CA VAL A 15 -15.31 -1.66 16.07
C VAL A 15 -13.82 -1.90 15.83
N LEU A 16 -12.95 -1.65 16.82
CA LEU A 16 -11.51 -1.87 16.68
C LEU A 16 -11.21 -3.36 16.43
N TRP A 17 -11.78 -4.24 17.26
CA TRP A 17 -11.56 -5.68 17.18
C TRP A 17 -12.25 -6.32 15.98
N ILE A 18 -13.45 -5.87 15.66
CA ILE A 18 -14.18 -6.31 14.46
C ILE A 18 -13.37 -5.92 13.22
N GLY A 19 -12.94 -4.67 13.12
CA GLY A 19 -12.15 -4.21 11.98
C GLY A 19 -10.81 -4.93 11.87
N PHE A 20 -10.13 -5.16 13.00
CA PHE A 20 -8.90 -5.95 13.04
C PHE A 20 -9.12 -7.38 12.53
N ALA A 21 -10.16 -8.06 13.02
CA ALA A 21 -10.51 -9.42 12.60
C ALA A 21 -10.88 -9.47 11.11
N VAL A 22 -11.68 -8.52 10.62
CA VAL A 22 -12.05 -8.44 9.19
C VAL A 22 -10.83 -8.15 8.32
N SER A 23 -9.94 -7.25 8.71
CA SER A 23 -8.68 -7.02 7.99
C SER A 23 -7.81 -8.26 7.91
N LEU A 24 -7.71 -9.02 9.01
CA LEU A 24 -6.95 -10.26 9.05
C LEU A 24 -7.60 -11.35 8.17
N LEU A 25 -8.92 -11.48 8.20
CA LEU A 25 -9.67 -12.43 7.36
C LEU A 25 -9.51 -12.11 5.87
N VAL A 26 -9.65 -10.84 5.48
CA VAL A 26 -9.46 -10.41 4.09
C VAL A 26 -8.01 -10.63 3.65
N GLY A 27 -7.03 -10.25 4.46
CA GLY A 27 -5.62 -10.47 4.14
C GLY A 27 -5.28 -11.96 4.01
N SER A 28 -5.82 -12.81 4.88
CA SER A 28 -5.64 -14.26 4.83
C SER A 28 -6.31 -14.87 3.60
N TYR A 29 -7.52 -14.43 3.28
CA TYR A 29 -8.24 -14.86 2.08
C TYR A 29 -7.47 -14.49 0.81
N LEU A 30 -6.98 -13.25 0.70
CA LEU A 30 -6.17 -12.81 -0.44
C LEU A 30 -4.87 -13.62 -0.56
N THR A 31 -4.20 -13.89 0.57
CA THR A 31 -3.00 -14.74 0.58
C THR A 31 -3.31 -16.15 0.09
N TRP A 32 -4.47 -16.69 0.47
CA TRP A 32 -4.90 -18.02 0.03
C TRP A 32 -5.31 -18.04 -1.45
N SER A 33 -6.03 -17.02 -1.94
CA SER A 33 -6.47 -16.95 -3.33
C SER A 33 -5.33 -16.76 -4.32
N MET A 34 -4.24 -16.14 -3.88
CA MET A 34 -3.06 -15.84 -4.71
C MET A 34 -1.98 -16.93 -4.65
N LEU A 35 -2.27 -18.07 -4.03
CA LEU A 35 -1.33 -19.19 -3.96
C LEU A 35 -0.98 -19.69 -5.37
N PRO A 36 0.33 -19.89 -5.67
CA PRO A 36 0.75 -20.17 -7.02
C PRO A 36 0.39 -21.60 -7.44
N THR A 37 0.16 -21.76 -8.74
CA THR A 37 0.02 -23.05 -9.39
C THR A 37 1.13 -23.19 -10.43
N VAL A 38 1.80 -24.33 -10.45
CA VAL A 38 2.89 -24.64 -11.39
C VAL A 38 2.55 -25.95 -12.07
N VAL A 39 2.60 -25.96 -13.40
CA VAL A 39 2.37 -27.16 -14.21
C VAL A 39 3.71 -27.62 -14.76
N THR A 40 4.19 -28.77 -14.30
CA THR A 40 5.51 -29.33 -14.69
C THR A 40 5.40 -30.34 -15.84
N GLY A 41 4.27 -30.37 -16.55
CA GLY A 41 4.02 -31.25 -17.69
C GLY A 41 3.18 -32.47 -17.31
N GLU A 42 3.57 -33.23 -16.29
CA GLU A 42 2.84 -34.43 -15.83
C GLU A 42 2.05 -34.21 -14.53
N GLU A 43 2.44 -33.22 -13.71
CA GLU A 43 1.77 -32.89 -12.45
C GLU A 43 1.52 -31.39 -12.31
N THR A 44 0.38 -31.05 -11.72
CA THR A 44 0.03 -29.67 -11.31
C THR A 44 0.33 -29.53 -9.82
N LEU A 45 1.42 -28.85 -9.50
CA LEU A 45 1.75 -28.48 -8.12
C LEU A 45 0.96 -27.22 -7.75
N THR A 46 0.31 -27.24 -6.58
CA THR A 46 -0.48 -26.11 -6.10
C THR A 46 0.00 -25.63 -4.73
N GLY A 47 -0.15 -24.33 -4.50
CA GLY A 47 0.14 -23.66 -3.24
C GLY A 47 1.60 -23.79 -2.80
N ARG A 48 1.80 -24.19 -1.55
CA ARG A 48 3.14 -24.17 -0.93
C ARG A 48 4.16 -25.06 -1.66
N LYS A 49 3.73 -26.20 -2.20
CA LYS A 49 4.63 -27.10 -2.95
C LYS A 49 5.11 -26.46 -4.24
N ALA A 50 4.24 -25.68 -4.91
CA ALA A 50 4.59 -24.94 -6.10
C ALA A 50 5.57 -23.79 -5.80
N ALA A 51 5.33 -23.06 -4.70
CA ALA A 51 6.23 -22.00 -4.24
C ALA A 51 7.63 -22.55 -3.89
N GLU A 52 7.71 -23.65 -3.13
CA GLU A 52 8.98 -24.30 -2.79
C GLU A 52 9.71 -24.84 -4.03
N TYR A 53 8.98 -25.41 -4.99
CA TYR A 53 9.53 -25.88 -6.26
C TYR A 53 10.16 -24.74 -7.07
N ASN A 54 9.42 -23.64 -7.27
CA ASN A 54 9.92 -22.47 -7.98
C ASN A 54 11.09 -21.82 -7.25
N ARG A 55 11.07 -21.78 -5.92
CA ARG A 55 12.19 -21.25 -5.14
C ARG A 55 13.46 -22.06 -5.33
N ARG A 56 13.39 -23.39 -5.25
CA ARG A 56 14.55 -24.27 -5.48
C ARG A 56 15.14 -24.08 -6.86
N LEU A 57 14.28 -24.04 -7.89
CA LEU A 57 14.72 -23.80 -9.27
C LEU A 57 15.36 -22.41 -9.42
N THR A 58 14.76 -21.39 -8.82
CA THR A 58 15.25 -20.01 -8.97
C THR A 58 16.58 -19.78 -8.25
N ALA A 59 16.82 -20.50 -7.14
CA ALA A 59 18.10 -20.45 -6.42
C ALA A 59 19.29 -20.87 -7.30
N GLU A 60 19.10 -21.76 -8.28
CA GLU A 60 20.16 -22.16 -9.23
C GLU A 60 20.60 -21.01 -10.15
N TYR A 61 19.73 -20.02 -10.37
CA TYR A 61 19.96 -18.90 -11.29
C TYR A 61 20.10 -17.54 -10.57
N GLU A 62 20.12 -17.53 -9.23
CA GLU A 62 20.23 -16.30 -8.42
C GLU A 62 21.52 -15.52 -8.75
N GLY A 63 21.43 -14.18 -8.67
CA GLY A 63 22.56 -13.28 -8.88
C GLY A 63 22.28 -12.23 -9.96
N TYR A 64 23.33 -11.58 -10.45
CA TYR A 64 23.17 -10.58 -11.50
C TYR A 64 22.59 -11.20 -12.78
N LEU A 65 21.64 -10.50 -13.38
CA LEU A 65 20.95 -10.92 -14.60
C LEU A 65 21.86 -10.69 -15.82
N THR A 66 22.06 -11.74 -16.61
CA THR A 66 22.83 -11.70 -17.87
C THR A 66 22.02 -12.33 -19.00
N ASP A 67 22.34 -11.97 -20.25
CA ASP A 67 21.69 -12.55 -21.43
C ASP A 67 21.91 -14.07 -21.49
N GLU A 68 23.11 -14.54 -21.14
CA GLU A 68 23.46 -15.97 -21.06
C GLU A 68 22.55 -16.74 -20.07
N LYS A 69 22.20 -16.14 -18.93
CA LYS A 69 21.27 -16.76 -17.97
C LYS A 69 19.87 -16.87 -18.54
N ALA A 70 19.40 -15.83 -19.25
CA ALA A 70 18.09 -15.86 -19.88
C ALA A 70 18.01 -16.94 -20.98
N GLU A 71 19.07 -17.06 -21.78
CA GLU A 71 19.21 -18.12 -22.78
C GLU A 71 19.26 -19.51 -22.14
N ALA A 72 20.02 -19.70 -21.06
CA ALA A 72 20.09 -20.97 -20.33
C ALA A 72 18.73 -21.40 -19.75
N ILE A 73 17.93 -20.44 -19.25
CA ILE A 73 16.58 -20.69 -18.74
C ILE A 73 15.65 -21.16 -19.87
N ILE A 74 15.65 -20.47 -21.01
CA ILE A 74 14.81 -20.84 -22.16
C ILE A 74 15.28 -22.15 -22.80
N ALA A 75 16.58 -22.42 -22.85
CA ALA A 75 17.11 -23.69 -23.35
C ALA A 75 16.64 -24.88 -22.50
N ARG A 76 16.52 -24.71 -21.18
CA ARG A 76 16.11 -25.77 -20.25
C ARG A 76 14.59 -25.93 -20.12
N PHE A 77 13.85 -24.83 -20.12
CA PHE A 77 12.40 -24.82 -19.80
C PHE A 77 11.50 -24.38 -20.95
N GLY A 78 12.05 -23.88 -22.04
CA GLY A 78 11.31 -23.25 -23.14
C GLY A 78 10.65 -21.93 -22.73
N PHE A 79 9.95 -21.30 -23.68
CA PHE A 79 9.04 -20.19 -23.37
C PHE A 79 7.80 -20.68 -22.63
N ALA A 80 7.19 -19.80 -21.84
CA ALA A 80 5.96 -20.12 -21.13
C ALA A 80 4.81 -20.40 -22.10
N ARG A 81 3.85 -21.25 -21.69
CA ARG A 81 2.67 -21.59 -22.48
C ARG A 81 1.61 -20.50 -22.40
N TYR A 82 0.92 -20.30 -23.52
CA TYR A 82 -0.08 -19.25 -23.68
C TYR A 82 -1.50 -19.83 -23.65
N ASP A 83 -2.45 -19.05 -23.14
CA ASP A 83 -3.88 -19.31 -23.30
C ASP A 83 -4.36 -19.02 -24.73
N GLU A 84 -5.62 -19.35 -25.03
CA GLU A 84 -6.28 -18.98 -26.29
C GLU A 84 -6.28 -17.45 -26.53
N ASP A 85 -6.28 -16.66 -25.45
CA ASP A 85 -6.17 -15.19 -25.48
C ASP A 85 -4.74 -14.65 -25.68
N GLY A 86 -3.72 -15.51 -25.81
CA GLY A 86 -2.31 -15.09 -25.92
C GLY A 86 -1.70 -14.58 -24.60
N ARG A 87 -2.41 -14.72 -23.47
CA ARG A 87 -1.88 -14.44 -22.13
C ARG A 87 -0.95 -15.57 -21.69
N CYS A 88 0.17 -15.24 -21.06
CA CYS A 88 1.07 -16.22 -20.46
C CYS A 88 0.38 -16.86 -19.24
N VAL A 89 -0.05 -18.12 -19.35
CA VAL A 89 -0.88 -18.76 -18.29
C VAL A 89 -0.16 -19.93 -17.61
N TYR A 90 0.76 -20.63 -18.28
CA TYR A 90 1.34 -21.85 -17.72
C TYR A 90 2.86 -21.92 -17.87
N GLY A 91 3.57 -21.95 -16.73
CA GLY A 91 5.02 -22.04 -16.68
C GLY A 91 5.56 -22.03 -15.24
N ASN A 92 6.85 -22.34 -15.09
CA ASN A 92 7.55 -22.09 -13.82
C ASN A 92 7.89 -20.59 -13.69
N PHE A 93 8.29 -20.13 -12.52
CA PHE A 93 8.57 -18.69 -12.33
C PHE A 93 9.64 -18.16 -13.30
N LEU A 94 10.66 -18.98 -13.60
CA LEU A 94 11.79 -18.61 -14.46
C LEU A 94 11.38 -18.40 -15.92
N ASN A 95 10.67 -19.36 -16.52
CA ASN A 95 10.27 -19.25 -17.92
C ASN A 95 9.24 -18.13 -18.11
N ARG A 96 8.34 -17.91 -17.14
CA ARG A 96 7.40 -16.79 -17.13
C ARG A 96 8.14 -15.46 -17.07
N PHE A 97 9.11 -15.33 -16.17
CA PHE A 97 9.91 -14.10 -16.05
C PHE A 97 10.64 -13.75 -17.37
N VAL A 98 11.37 -14.71 -17.95
CA VAL A 98 12.11 -14.46 -19.19
C VAL A 98 11.16 -14.17 -20.36
N THR A 99 10.04 -14.89 -20.44
CA THR A 99 9.00 -14.65 -21.46
C THR A 99 8.41 -13.25 -21.32
N GLU A 100 8.02 -12.81 -20.12
CA GLU A 100 7.33 -11.53 -19.94
C GLU A 100 8.27 -10.30 -19.95
N LYS A 101 9.52 -10.45 -19.53
CA LYS A 101 10.45 -9.32 -19.30
C LYS A 101 11.60 -9.22 -20.29
N MET A 102 11.99 -10.33 -20.91
CA MET A 102 13.18 -10.40 -21.77
C MET A 102 12.90 -10.94 -23.17
N SER A 103 11.64 -11.08 -23.57
CA SER A 103 11.28 -11.52 -24.92
C SER A 103 10.44 -10.48 -25.67
N ASP A 104 10.14 -10.74 -26.95
CA ASP A 104 9.25 -9.92 -27.78
C ASP A 104 7.75 -10.06 -27.45
N TYR A 105 7.43 -10.62 -26.28
CA TYR A 105 6.06 -10.74 -25.78
C TYR A 105 5.41 -9.38 -25.54
N SER A 106 4.27 -9.14 -26.20
CA SER A 106 3.52 -7.88 -26.10
C SER A 106 2.12 -8.04 -25.48
N GLY A 107 1.71 -9.24 -25.07
CA GLY A 107 0.37 -9.51 -24.50
C GLY A 107 -0.79 -9.43 -25.52
N GLU A 108 -0.65 -8.69 -26.61
CA GLU A 108 -1.64 -8.52 -27.69
C GLU A 108 -1.48 -9.61 -28.77
N GLY A 109 -1.68 -10.87 -28.42
CA GLY A 109 -1.69 -12.01 -29.37
C GLY A 109 -0.33 -12.40 -29.97
N ARG A 110 0.74 -11.65 -29.69
CA ARG A 110 2.12 -11.99 -30.11
C ARG A 110 2.78 -12.89 -29.08
N LYS A 111 2.96 -14.16 -29.42
CA LYS A 111 3.73 -15.15 -28.63
C LYS A 111 5.22 -14.78 -28.67
N ALA A 112 5.93 -15.02 -27.57
CA ALA A 112 7.38 -14.87 -27.55
C ALA A 112 8.03 -15.83 -28.54
N SER A 113 8.89 -15.27 -29.38
CA SER A 113 9.63 -16.00 -30.41
C SER A 113 11.14 -15.85 -30.22
N ARG A 114 11.58 -14.69 -29.69
CA ARG A 114 12.99 -14.37 -29.48
C ARG A 114 13.23 -13.69 -28.15
N ILE A 115 14.40 -13.95 -27.59
CA ILE A 115 14.91 -13.19 -26.45
C ILE A 115 15.45 -11.86 -26.99
N ILE A 116 15.10 -10.77 -26.31
CA ILE A 116 15.63 -9.43 -26.57
C ILE A 116 16.80 -9.21 -25.59
N PRO A 117 18.02 -8.98 -26.10
CA PRO A 117 19.19 -8.72 -25.26
C PRO A 117 18.97 -7.55 -24.31
N LEU A 118 19.56 -7.61 -23.11
CA LEU A 118 19.58 -6.51 -22.14
C LEU A 118 20.21 -5.24 -22.74
N THR A 119 21.06 -5.38 -23.76
CA THR A 119 21.72 -4.26 -24.44
C THR A 119 20.75 -3.43 -25.30
N ASP A 120 19.63 -4.01 -25.73
CA ASP A 120 18.64 -3.32 -26.57
C ASP A 120 17.78 -2.33 -25.77
N LYS A 121 17.61 -1.11 -26.27
CA LYS A 121 16.77 -0.08 -25.62
C LYS A 121 15.27 -0.37 -25.75
N GLU A 122 14.88 -1.23 -26.69
CA GLU A 122 13.48 -1.68 -26.84
C GLU A 122 13.08 -2.72 -25.79
N SER A 123 14.05 -3.35 -25.11
CA SER A 123 13.79 -4.29 -24.02
C SER A 123 13.21 -3.59 -22.78
N ARG A 124 12.22 -4.23 -22.13
CA ARG A 124 11.59 -3.71 -20.89
C ARG A 124 12.59 -3.54 -19.76
N LEU A 125 13.70 -4.28 -19.73
CA LEU A 125 14.79 -4.09 -18.76
C LEU A 125 15.94 -3.29 -19.36
N GLY A 126 16.09 -3.36 -20.68
CA GLY A 126 17.03 -2.57 -21.46
C GLY A 126 16.73 -1.08 -21.54
N ALA A 127 15.61 -0.55 -21.06
CA ALA A 127 15.49 0.90 -20.90
C ALA A 127 16.27 1.46 -19.68
N CYS A 128 16.80 0.60 -18.80
CA CYS A 128 17.47 1.03 -17.56
C CYS A 128 18.91 1.51 -17.79
N GLY A 129 19.38 2.48 -17.00
CA GLY A 129 20.79 2.92 -17.02
C GLY A 129 21.75 2.10 -16.15
N TYR A 130 21.27 1.04 -15.49
CA TYR A 130 22.03 0.25 -14.50
C TYR A 130 21.87 -1.27 -14.71
N ARG A 131 21.72 -1.69 -15.98
CA ARG A 131 21.33 -3.04 -16.40
C ARG A 131 22.22 -4.14 -15.83
N ASP A 132 23.53 -3.86 -15.75
CA ASP A 132 24.54 -4.80 -15.24
C ASP A 132 24.45 -5.04 -13.72
N SER A 133 23.65 -4.25 -13.01
CA SER A 133 23.45 -4.34 -11.56
C SER A 133 22.08 -4.89 -11.15
N ILE A 134 21.31 -5.44 -12.09
CA ILE A 134 20.00 -6.04 -11.80
C ILE A 134 20.22 -7.38 -11.11
N TYR A 135 19.96 -7.42 -9.80
CA TYR A 135 19.99 -8.66 -9.02
C TYR A 135 18.67 -9.42 -9.20
N PHE A 136 18.76 -10.64 -9.72
CA PHE A 136 17.65 -11.54 -9.94
C PHE A 136 17.57 -12.57 -8.79
N ALA A 137 16.38 -12.69 -8.20
CA ALA A 137 16.04 -13.70 -7.22
C ALA A 137 14.53 -14.01 -7.35
N CYS A 138 14.04 -15.03 -6.62
CA CYS A 138 12.63 -15.40 -6.67
C CYS A 138 11.75 -14.27 -6.09
N THR A 139 11.09 -13.52 -6.97
CA THR A 139 10.15 -12.44 -6.59
C THR A 139 8.71 -12.91 -6.51
N GLN A 140 8.44 -14.19 -6.80
CA GLN A 140 7.11 -14.77 -6.70
C GLN A 140 6.52 -14.55 -5.30
N GLY A 141 5.29 -14.03 -5.22
CA GLY A 141 4.64 -13.72 -3.95
C GLY A 141 4.85 -12.30 -3.44
N TRP A 142 5.87 -11.59 -3.93
CA TRP A 142 6.11 -10.21 -3.52
C TRP A 142 5.21 -9.21 -4.26
N ASP A 143 4.82 -9.50 -5.49
CA ASP A 143 3.80 -8.75 -6.24
C ASP A 143 2.42 -8.91 -5.59
N GLU A 144 2.09 -10.16 -5.25
CA GLU A 144 0.86 -10.54 -4.57
C GLU A 144 0.75 -9.86 -3.19
N LEU A 145 1.89 -9.69 -2.48
CA LEU A 145 1.94 -8.94 -1.22
C LEU A 145 1.52 -7.47 -1.40
N TRP A 146 1.75 -6.85 -2.57
CA TRP A 146 1.38 -5.45 -2.78
C TRP A 146 -0.13 -5.30 -2.90
N GLU A 147 -0.78 -6.27 -3.54
CA GLU A 147 -2.24 -6.37 -3.61
C GLU A 147 -2.85 -6.63 -2.23
N ILE A 148 -2.23 -7.51 -1.43
CA ILE A 148 -2.63 -7.75 -0.05
C ILE A 148 -2.53 -6.48 0.79
N PHE A 149 -1.44 -5.69 0.65
CA PHE A 149 -1.30 -4.41 1.32
C PHE A 149 -2.31 -3.36 0.84
N MET A 150 -2.70 -3.40 -0.43
CA MET A 150 -3.78 -2.56 -0.93
C MET A 150 -5.13 -2.92 -0.29
N GLY A 151 -5.46 -4.20 -0.21
CA GLY A 151 -6.65 -4.69 0.50
C GLY A 151 -6.65 -4.30 1.98
N LEU A 152 -5.49 -4.44 2.65
CA LEU A 152 -5.30 -4.03 4.04
C LEU A 152 -5.55 -2.52 4.21
N ALA A 153 -4.98 -1.68 3.34
CA ALA A 153 -5.14 -0.22 3.42
C ALA A 153 -6.63 0.19 3.30
N ILE A 154 -7.42 -0.48 2.46
CA ILE A 154 -8.85 -0.25 2.32
C ILE A 154 -9.59 -0.59 3.62
N VAL A 155 -9.50 -1.85 4.05
CA VAL A 155 -10.33 -2.38 5.15
C VAL A 155 -9.93 -1.72 6.47
N TRP A 156 -8.63 -1.58 6.72
CA TRP A 156 -8.13 -0.92 7.92
C TRP A 156 -8.41 0.59 7.89
N GLY A 157 -8.27 1.23 6.74
CA GLY A 157 -8.61 2.66 6.60
C GLY A 157 -10.07 2.95 6.92
N ILE A 158 -11.00 2.11 6.44
CA ILE A 158 -12.44 2.21 6.78
C ILE A 158 -12.64 2.00 8.29
N THR A 159 -11.98 1.00 8.88
CA THR A 159 -12.04 0.75 10.33
C THR A 159 -11.61 1.98 11.13
N VAL A 160 -10.49 2.60 10.74
CA VAL A 160 -9.97 3.82 11.39
C VAL A 160 -10.95 4.98 11.24
N VAL A 161 -11.57 5.16 10.06
CA VAL A 161 -12.60 6.19 9.85
C VAL A 161 -13.78 6.00 10.79
N ILE A 162 -14.34 4.80 10.88
CA ILE A 162 -15.51 4.50 11.74
C ILE A 162 -15.12 4.63 13.23
N LEU A 163 -13.91 4.20 13.60
CA LEU A 163 -13.42 4.26 14.97
C LEU A 163 -13.20 5.70 15.45
N LEU A 164 -12.62 6.55 14.59
CA LEU A 164 -12.16 7.89 14.96
C LEU A 164 -13.20 9.00 14.69
N ALA A 165 -14.10 8.84 13.72
CA ALA A 165 -15.16 9.82 13.44
C ALA A 165 -16.05 10.18 14.66
N PRO A 166 -16.36 9.28 15.61
CA PRO A 166 -17.11 9.63 16.81
C PRO A 166 -16.29 10.34 17.89
N VAL A 167 -14.95 10.45 17.78
CA VAL A 167 -14.08 10.84 18.90
C VAL A 167 -14.40 12.23 19.46
N TYR A 168 -14.64 13.22 18.61
CA TYR A 168 -15.02 14.58 19.05
C TYR A 168 -16.52 14.85 18.88
N SER A 169 -17.14 14.27 17.84
CA SER A 169 -18.57 14.46 17.57
C SER A 169 -19.47 13.87 18.66
N SER A 170 -19.09 12.74 19.28
CA SER A 170 -19.89 12.14 20.37
C SER A 170 -19.92 13.02 21.63
N ASP A 171 -18.81 13.69 21.97
CA ASP A 171 -18.75 14.60 23.12
C ASP A 171 -19.63 15.85 22.94
N LYS A 172 -19.81 16.29 21.69
CA LYS A 172 -20.71 17.39 21.38
C LYS A 172 -22.18 16.96 21.52
N ILE A 173 -22.52 15.78 21.02
CA ILE A 173 -23.87 15.22 21.15
C ILE A 173 -24.24 15.00 22.61
N LEU A 174 -23.32 14.46 23.41
CA LEU A 174 -23.52 14.21 24.84
C LEU A 174 -23.40 15.49 25.69
N ARG A 175 -23.16 16.66 25.08
CA ARG A 175 -22.95 17.95 25.75
C ARG A 175 -21.85 17.92 26.82
N THR A 176 -20.89 17.01 26.72
CA THR A 176 -19.74 16.91 27.62
C THR A 176 -18.60 17.83 27.18
N ALA A 177 -18.60 18.30 25.93
CA ALA A 177 -17.58 19.18 25.38
C ALA A 177 -17.31 20.48 26.19
N PRO A 178 -18.32 21.22 26.73
CA PRO A 178 -18.08 22.38 27.58
C PRO A 178 -17.40 22.03 28.91
N VAL A 179 -17.80 20.91 29.54
CA VAL A 179 -17.24 20.43 30.82
C VAL A 179 -15.78 20.05 30.63
N ILE A 180 -15.46 19.32 29.57
CA ILE A 180 -14.09 18.93 29.24
C ILE A 180 -13.24 20.18 28.98
N ARG A 181 -13.76 21.17 28.23
CA ARG A 181 -13.05 22.43 27.92
C ARG A 181 -12.80 23.32 29.13
N ALA A 182 -13.63 23.23 30.17
CA ALA A 182 -13.49 23.97 31.42
C ALA A 182 -12.40 23.38 32.34
N SER A 183 -12.00 22.12 32.12
CA SER A 183 -10.94 21.49 32.91
C SER A 183 -9.55 22.06 32.61
N ALA A 184 -8.67 22.11 33.64
CA ALA A 184 -7.33 22.70 33.55
C ALA A 184 -6.43 22.08 32.46
N GLU A 185 -6.66 20.80 32.11
CA GLU A 185 -5.90 20.10 31.06
C GLU A 185 -6.69 19.90 29.76
N GLY A 186 -7.99 20.22 29.74
CA GLY A 186 -8.90 19.78 28.69
C GLY A 186 -8.80 20.53 27.36
N ARG A 187 -8.32 21.78 27.35
CA ARG A 187 -8.36 22.60 26.14
C ARG A 187 -7.31 22.21 25.10
N ARG A 188 -6.07 21.94 25.53
CA ARG A 188 -4.94 21.63 24.62
C ARG A 188 -4.31 20.26 24.89
N LYS A 189 -4.07 19.89 26.15
CA LYS A 189 -3.43 18.60 26.49
C LYS A 189 -4.32 17.41 26.13
N MET A 190 -5.64 17.53 26.27
CA MET A 190 -6.60 16.49 25.85
C MET A 190 -6.58 16.24 24.34
N VAL A 191 -6.50 17.31 23.53
CA VAL A 191 -6.42 17.19 22.06
C VAL A 191 -5.16 16.42 21.67
N LEU A 192 -4.01 16.78 22.26
CA LEU A 192 -2.75 16.06 22.03
C LEU A 192 -2.83 14.60 22.47
N ALA A 193 -3.41 14.33 23.65
CA ALA A 193 -3.59 12.96 24.13
C ALA A 193 -4.49 12.13 23.21
N ARG A 194 -5.57 12.72 22.67
CA ARG A 194 -6.48 12.07 21.73
C ARG A 194 -5.84 11.79 20.38
N LEU A 195 -5.14 12.76 19.82
CA LEU A 195 -4.43 12.59 18.56
C LEU A 195 -3.34 11.52 18.70
N ALA A 196 -2.57 11.56 19.79
CA ALA A 196 -1.57 10.54 20.08
C ALA A 196 -2.19 9.15 20.29
N ALA A 197 -3.27 9.01 21.06
CA ALA A 197 -3.96 7.73 21.23
C ALA A 197 -4.53 7.20 19.90
N SER A 198 -5.16 8.08 19.11
CA SER A 198 -5.72 7.74 17.80
C SER A 198 -4.64 7.29 16.82
N TRP A 199 -3.50 7.99 16.81
CA TRP A 199 -2.36 7.63 15.99
C TRP A 199 -1.74 6.31 16.42
N LEU A 200 -1.54 6.08 17.72
CA LEU A 200 -1.01 4.81 18.24
C LEU A 200 -1.89 3.62 17.87
N VAL A 201 -3.21 3.75 17.99
CA VAL A 201 -4.14 2.68 17.63
C VAL A 201 -4.16 2.45 16.11
N ALA A 202 -4.24 3.52 15.31
CA ALA A 202 -4.29 3.41 13.86
C ALA A 202 -2.98 2.88 13.25
N ALA A 203 -1.83 3.43 13.67
CA ALA A 203 -0.51 3.02 13.22
C ALA A 203 -0.15 1.63 13.77
N GLY A 204 -0.37 1.40 15.07
CA GLY A 204 -0.08 0.11 15.70
C GLY A 204 -0.85 -1.03 15.05
N GLY A 205 -2.16 -0.86 14.82
CA GLY A 205 -2.97 -1.88 14.15
C GLY A 205 -2.55 -2.10 12.70
N PHE A 206 -2.25 -1.03 11.95
CA PHE A 206 -1.76 -1.14 10.57
C PHE A 206 -0.43 -1.91 10.50
N PHE A 207 0.56 -1.52 11.30
CA PHE A 207 1.87 -2.17 11.31
C PHE A 207 1.81 -3.61 11.82
N LEU A 208 0.96 -3.90 12.80
CA LEU A 208 0.79 -5.25 13.30
C LEU A 208 0.18 -6.14 12.22
N LEU A 209 -0.90 -5.70 11.57
CA LEU A 209 -1.52 -6.44 10.46
C LEU A 209 -0.56 -6.61 9.27
N ALA A 210 0.10 -5.54 8.86
CA ALA A 210 1.09 -5.59 7.78
C ALA A 210 2.24 -6.54 8.11
N SER A 211 2.71 -6.56 9.36
CA SER A 211 3.78 -7.46 9.82
C SER A 211 3.34 -8.92 9.81
N VAL A 212 2.12 -9.23 10.26
CA VAL A 212 1.56 -10.59 10.20
C VAL A 212 1.46 -11.09 8.76
N LEU A 213 0.95 -10.25 7.85
CA LEU A 213 0.81 -10.59 6.43
C LEU A 213 2.18 -10.72 5.73
N PHE A 214 3.12 -9.82 6.03
CA PHE A 214 4.49 -9.90 5.54
C PHE A 214 5.18 -11.19 5.99
N LEU A 215 5.05 -11.57 7.26
CA LEU A 215 5.60 -12.82 7.78
C LEU A 215 4.93 -14.04 7.14
N ALA A 216 3.61 -14.01 6.94
CA ALA A 216 2.90 -15.07 6.25
C ALA A 216 3.43 -15.28 4.83
N CYS A 217 3.60 -14.21 4.05
CA CYS A 217 4.23 -14.27 2.74
C CYS A 217 5.69 -14.74 2.81
N GLY A 218 6.47 -14.26 3.78
CA GLY A 218 7.84 -14.70 3.99
C GLY A 218 7.98 -16.19 4.31
N PHE A 219 7.03 -16.78 5.07
CA PHE A 219 6.99 -18.21 5.35
C PHE A 219 6.52 -19.05 4.14
N LEU A 220 5.66 -18.49 3.28
CA LEU A 220 5.14 -19.19 2.10
C LEU A 220 6.11 -19.16 0.91
N TYR A 221 6.68 -17.99 0.61
CA TYR A 221 7.49 -17.74 -0.60
C TYR A 221 8.99 -17.59 -0.31
N GLY A 222 9.37 -17.31 0.94
CA GLY A 222 10.76 -17.06 1.33
C GLY A 222 11.16 -15.59 1.27
N PHE A 223 12.25 -15.24 1.97
CA PHE A 223 12.76 -13.87 2.09
C PHE A 223 13.76 -13.46 1.00
N GLU A 224 14.08 -14.35 0.07
CA GLU A 224 15.07 -14.11 -0.99
C GLU A 224 14.65 -12.98 -1.94
N GLY A 225 13.36 -12.85 -2.23
CA GLY A 225 12.83 -11.77 -3.07
C GLY A 225 13.07 -10.36 -2.53
N LEU A 226 13.39 -10.18 -1.24
CA LEU A 226 13.80 -8.88 -0.69
C LEU A 226 15.10 -8.36 -1.30
N LYS A 227 16.00 -9.26 -1.74
CA LYS A 227 17.28 -8.92 -2.37
C LYS A 227 17.13 -8.62 -3.86
N ALA A 228 16.06 -9.12 -4.48
CA ALA A 228 15.79 -8.88 -5.89
C ALA A 228 15.67 -7.38 -6.19
N ASN A 229 15.89 -7.01 -7.44
CA ASN A 229 15.62 -5.66 -7.92
C ASN A 229 14.11 -5.45 -8.09
N ILE A 230 13.61 -4.25 -7.80
CA ILE A 230 12.18 -3.91 -7.96
C ILE A 230 11.66 -4.05 -9.40
N LEU A 231 12.55 -3.97 -10.40
CA LEU A 231 12.21 -4.22 -11.80
C LEU A 231 11.77 -5.67 -12.06
N CYS A 232 12.16 -6.60 -11.18
CA CYS A 232 11.73 -7.99 -11.24
C CYS A 232 10.30 -8.21 -10.70
N LEU A 233 9.63 -7.14 -10.23
CA LEU A 233 8.29 -7.11 -9.65
C LEU A 233 7.30 -6.28 -10.49
N ASP A 234 7.54 -6.21 -11.79
CA ASP A 234 6.75 -5.45 -12.78
C ASP A 234 6.92 -3.92 -12.74
N ALA A 235 7.81 -3.39 -11.90
CA ALA A 235 8.13 -1.98 -11.94
C ALA A 235 8.77 -1.60 -13.28
N ALA A 236 8.26 -0.55 -13.92
CA ALA A 236 8.83 -0.02 -15.15
C ALA A 236 10.14 0.76 -14.91
N PRO A 237 11.14 0.61 -15.79
CA PRO A 237 12.43 1.32 -15.75
C PRO A 237 12.35 2.83 -15.55
N TYR A 238 11.42 3.48 -16.25
CA TYR A 238 11.29 4.93 -16.23
C TYR A 238 10.81 5.47 -14.87
N MET A 239 10.25 4.61 -14.02
CA MET A 239 9.84 4.96 -12.67
C MET A 239 11.02 4.93 -11.70
N TRP A 240 12.02 4.07 -11.96
CA TRP A 240 13.15 3.80 -11.07
C TRP A 240 14.48 3.96 -11.81
N PRO A 241 15.04 5.19 -11.88
CA PRO A 241 16.29 5.46 -12.57
C PRO A 241 17.55 4.96 -11.84
N LYS A 242 17.40 4.39 -10.64
CA LYS A 242 18.49 3.79 -9.84
C LYS A 242 18.10 2.38 -9.41
N SER A 243 19.08 1.48 -9.28
CA SER A 243 18.86 0.15 -8.74
C SER A 243 18.40 0.25 -7.28
N VAL A 244 17.24 -0.33 -7.01
CA VAL A 244 16.66 -0.41 -5.66
C VAL A 244 16.21 -1.85 -5.46
N THR A 245 16.60 -2.43 -4.34
CA THR A 245 16.14 -3.76 -3.93
C THR A 245 14.71 -3.68 -3.42
N VAL A 246 13.97 -4.78 -3.48
CA VAL A 246 12.60 -4.87 -2.95
C VAL A 246 12.53 -4.50 -1.48
N GLY A 247 13.49 -4.98 -0.68
CA GLY A 247 13.62 -4.59 0.73
C GLY A 247 13.93 -3.11 0.89
N GLY A 248 14.80 -2.54 0.04
CA GLY A 248 15.10 -1.11 0.04
C GLY A 248 13.87 -0.25 -0.28
N PHE A 249 13.01 -0.70 -1.19
CA PHE A 249 11.72 -0.05 -1.46
C PHE A 249 10.77 -0.17 -0.28
N LEU A 250 10.60 -1.37 0.27
CA LEU A 250 9.68 -1.65 1.36
C LEU A 250 10.01 -0.82 2.61
N PHE A 251 11.25 -0.91 3.09
CA PHE A 251 11.68 -0.25 4.32
C PHE A 251 12.04 1.22 4.11
N GLY A 252 12.64 1.57 2.96
CA GLY A 252 13.14 2.92 2.70
C GLY A 252 12.10 3.90 2.16
N ILE A 253 11.05 3.41 1.47
CA ILE A 253 10.12 4.27 0.72
C ILE A 253 8.68 4.00 1.12
N TYR A 254 8.25 2.75 1.10
CA TYR A 254 6.87 2.39 1.43
C TYR A 254 6.55 2.64 2.91
N LEU A 255 7.39 2.18 3.84
CA LEU A 255 7.10 2.29 5.27
C LEU A 255 6.97 3.75 5.75
N PRO A 256 7.88 4.69 5.41
CA PRO A 256 7.70 6.12 5.76
C PRO A 256 6.45 6.73 5.12
N ARG A 257 6.13 6.35 3.88
CA ARG A 257 4.93 6.80 3.16
C ARG A 257 3.66 6.30 3.84
N ALA A 258 3.64 5.05 4.30
CA ALA A 258 2.53 4.48 5.05
C ALA A 258 2.33 5.18 6.41
N VAL A 259 3.41 5.49 7.14
CA VAL A 259 3.34 6.30 8.38
C VAL A 259 2.70 7.66 8.09
N LEU A 260 3.14 8.35 7.04
CA LEU A 260 2.54 9.62 6.62
C LEU A 260 1.07 9.46 6.26
N GLY A 261 0.70 8.42 5.49
CA GLY A 261 -0.68 8.13 5.12
C GLY A 261 -1.60 7.93 6.33
N VAL A 262 -1.18 7.13 7.31
CA VAL A 262 -1.93 6.93 8.57
C VAL A 262 -2.03 8.23 9.35
N THR A 263 -0.96 9.04 9.38
CA THR A 263 -0.95 10.32 10.08
C THR A 263 -1.96 11.30 9.46
N VAL A 264 -1.97 11.41 8.13
CA VAL A 264 -2.95 12.22 7.39
C VAL A 264 -4.37 11.73 7.67
N LEU A 265 -4.61 10.40 7.69
CA LEU A 265 -5.92 9.83 7.98
C LEU A 265 -6.42 10.26 9.37
N VAL A 266 -5.59 10.06 10.39
CA VAL A 266 -5.94 10.36 11.78
C VAL A 266 -6.25 11.84 11.94
N LEU A 267 -5.44 12.73 11.35
CA LEU A 267 -5.62 14.18 11.47
C LEU A 267 -6.85 14.68 10.71
N LEU A 268 -7.10 14.19 9.49
CA LEU A 268 -8.29 14.57 8.73
C LEU A 268 -9.57 14.07 9.40
N VAL A 269 -9.63 12.79 9.80
CA VAL A 269 -10.82 12.23 10.47
C VAL A 269 -11.07 12.94 11.80
N SER A 270 -10.01 13.20 12.58
CA SER A 270 -10.12 13.95 13.83
C SER A 270 -10.58 15.39 13.60
N GLY A 271 -10.08 16.06 12.55
CA GLY A 271 -10.51 17.41 12.15
C GLY A 271 -11.97 17.46 11.74
N ILE A 272 -12.41 16.54 10.87
CA ILE A 272 -13.80 16.42 10.44
C ILE A 272 -14.72 16.14 11.64
N SER A 273 -14.29 15.25 12.53
CA SER A 273 -14.99 14.95 13.78
C SER A 273 -15.12 16.17 14.69
N ALA A 274 -14.08 16.99 14.78
CA ALA A 274 -14.09 18.22 15.55
C ALA A 274 -14.96 19.32 14.90
N CYS A 275 -15.17 19.32 13.59
CA CYS A 275 -16.06 20.27 12.91
C CYS A 275 -17.53 19.87 13.00
N CYS A 276 -17.85 18.57 12.96
CA CYS A 276 -19.23 18.08 12.95
C CYS A 276 -19.92 18.21 14.32
N GLU A 277 -21.24 18.43 14.31
CA GLU A 277 -22.08 18.37 15.51
C GLU A 277 -22.71 17.00 15.73
N ARG A 278 -22.98 16.26 14.65
CA ARG A 278 -23.56 14.91 14.67
C ARG A 278 -22.50 13.87 14.33
N THR A 279 -22.62 12.67 14.91
CA THR A 279 -21.67 11.58 14.67
C THR A 279 -21.84 10.99 13.27
N LEU A 280 -23.10 10.86 12.81
CA LEU A 280 -23.38 10.34 11.48
C LEU A 280 -22.79 11.21 10.38
N SER A 281 -22.92 12.54 10.48
CA SER A 281 -22.31 13.46 9.50
C SER A 281 -20.79 13.36 9.50
N SER A 282 -20.17 13.21 10.68
CA SER A 282 -18.72 13.01 10.77
C SER A 282 -18.27 11.74 10.07
N VAL A 283 -19.01 10.63 10.22
CA VAL A 283 -18.69 9.36 9.57
C VAL A 283 -18.85 9.48 8.06
N CYS A 284 -19.98 10.02 7.58
CA CYS A 284 -20.25 10.15 6.14
C CYS A 284 -19.21 11.04 5.43
N ILE A 285 -18.87 12.19 6.00
CA ILE A 285 -17.88 13.10 5.41
C ILE A 285 -16.49 12.46 5.42
N SER A 286 -16.10 11.84 6.52
CA SER A 286 -14.78 11.17 6.62
C SER A 286 -14.67 9.99 5.64
N ALA A 287 -15.73 9.19 5.51
CA ALA A 287 -15.77 8.08 4.55
C ALA A 287 -15.71 8.58 3.11
N PHE A 288 -16.42 9.68 2.79
CA PHE A 288 -16.34 10.29 1.47
C PHE A 288 -14.93 10.80 1.15
N VAL A 289 -14.28 11.51 2.08
CA VAL A 289 -12.90 12.00 1.91
C VAL A 289 -11.92 10.83 1.72
N PHE A 290 -12.11 9.72 2.44
CA PHE A 290 -11.28 8.53 2.30
C PHE A 290 -11.49 7.79 0.97
N ALA A 291 -12.74 7.70 0.49
CA ALA A 291 -13.11 6.97 -0.73
C ALA A 291 -12.96 7.80 -2.02
N PHE A 292 -12.96 9.13 -1.91
CA PHE A 292 -12.80 10.07 -3.03
C PHE A 292 -11.64 9.73 -3.99
N PRO A 293 -10.44 9.33 -3.51
CA PRO A 293 -9.31 8.99 -4.37
C PRO A 293 -9.58 7.80 -5.29
N VAL A 294 -10.38 6.83 -4.83
CA VAL A 294 -10.77 5.63 -5.59
C VAL A 294 -11.84 5.97 -6.62
N VAL A 295 -12.89 6.67 -6.17
CA VAL A 295 -14.02 7.07 -7.01
C VAL A 295 -13.55 7.92 -8.20
N ARG A 296 -12.62 8.85 -7.97
CA ARG A 296 -12.04 9.66 -9.04
C ARG A 296 -11.36 8.81 -10.12
N ASN A 297 -10.52 7.84 -9.72
CA ASN A 297 -9.79 7.01 -10.68
C ASN A 297 -10.75 6.10 -11.46
N MET A 298 -11.80 5.59 -10.80
CA MET A 298 -12.84 4.79 -11.45
C MET A 298 -13.63 5.59 -12.49
N LEU A 299 -13.93 6.86 -12.20
CA LEU A 299 -14.71 7.73 -13.08
C LEU A 299 -13.89 8.38 -14.21
N MET A 300 -12.58 8.10 -14.32
CA MET A 300 -11.66 8.71 -15.30
C MET A 300 -11.92 10.20 -15.54
N VAL A 301 -12.11 10.98 -14.46
CA VAL A 301 -12.43 12.41 -14.58
C VAL A 301 -11.17 13.17 -15.01
N PHE A 302 -10.99 13.28 -16.34
CA PHE A 302 -9.93 14.06 -16.97
C PHE A 302 -10.40 15.49 -17.19
N THR A 303 -9.89 16.42 -16.39
CA THR A 303 -10.11 17.87 -16.53
C THR A 303 -8.79 18.60 -16.85
N PHE A 304 -8.83 19.86 -17.26
CA PHE A 304 -7.60 20.64 -17.49
C PHE A 304 -6.71 20.76 -16.22
N LEU A 305 -7.32 20.67 -15.03
CA LEU A 305 -6.64 20.66 -13.72
C LEU A 305 -6.15 19.26 -13.28
N THR A 306 -6.27 18.23 -14.13
CA THR A 306 -5.91 16.83 -13.81
C THR A 306 -4.54 16.66 -13.17
N PRO A 307 -3.43 17.32 -13.60
CA PRO A 307 -2.14 17.10 -12.96
C PRO A 307 -2.08 17.60 -11.51
N LEU A 308 -2.66 18.76 -11.21
CA LEU A 308 -2.74 19.31 -9.85
C LEU A 308 -3.68 18.48 -8.97
N PHE A 309 -4.85 18.10 -9.51
CA PHE A 309 -5.81 17.25 -8.80
C PHE A 309 -5.24 15.86 -8.54
N SER A 310 -4.50 15.29 -9.50
CA SER A 310 -3.76 14.05 -9.31
C SER A 310 -2.83 14.16 -8.14
N LEU A 311 -2.06 15.24 -8.03
CA LEU A 311 -1.16 15.41 -6.91
C LEU A 311 -1.86 15.35 -5.54
N LEU A 312 -2.94 16.12 -5.39
CA LEU A 312 -3.71 16.15 -4.14
C LEU A 312 -4.27 14.78 -3.82
N VAL A 313 -4.79 14.08 -4.84
CA VAL A 313 -5.35 12.74 -4.71
C VAL A 313 -4.26 11.76 -4.25
N TYR A 314 -3.07 11.81 -4.84
CA TYR A 314 -1.95 10.96 -4.39
C TYR A 314 -1.40 11.33 -3.01
N GLY A 315 -1.68 12.53 -2.52
CA GLY A 315 -1.43 12.99 -1.15
C GLY A 315 -2.45 12.46 -0.12
N MET A 316 -3.57 11.90 -0.57
CA MET A 316 -4.61 11.39 0.32
C MET A 316 -4.16 10.09 1.02
N PRO A 317 -4.72 9.81 2.21
CA PRO A 317 -4.34 8.65 3.03
C PRO A 317 -4.31 7.33 2.27
N PHE A 318 -5.33 7.09 1.43
CA PHE A 318 -5.50 5.86 0.68
C PHE A 318 -4.27 5.54 -0.19
N TYR A 319 -3.88 6.45 -1.09
CA TYR A 319 -2.74 6.22 -1.97
C TYR A 319 -1.41 6.20 -1.22
N MET A 320 -1.31 6.90 -0.08
CA MET A 320 -0.10 6.87 0.74
C MET A 320 0.12 5.53 1.44
N MET A 321 -0.96 4.85 1.83
CA MET A 321 -0.89 3.55 2.50
C MET A 321 -0.64 2.36 1.56
N ILE A 322 -0.70 2.57 0.24
CA ILE A 322 -0.52 1.53 -0.79
C ILE A 322 0.90 1.58 -1.38
N PRO A 323 1.54 0.43 -1.63
CA PRO A 323 2.82 0.37 -2.34
C PRO A 323 2.62 0.70 -3.83
N LEU A 324 2.86 1.95 -4.22
CA LEU A 324 2.81 2.39 -5.62
C LEU A 324 4.21 2.45 -6.23
N TYR A 325 4.43 1.74 -7.34
CA TYR A 325 5.70 1.80 -8.09
C TYR A 325 6.01 3.20 -8.64
N ASN A 326 4.98 4.00 -8.94
CA ASN A 326 5.11 5.40 -9.36
C ASN A 326 5.82 6.29 -8.32
N ALA A 327 5.93 5.84 -7.06
CA ALA A 327 6.69 6.51 -6.03
C ALA A 327 8.21 6.50 -6.29
N GLY A 328 8.74 5.84 -7.33
CA GLY A 328 10.18 5.89 -7.64
C GLY A 328 10.67 7.26 -8.12
N ARG A 329 9.83 8.03 -8.81
CA ARG A 329 10.19 9.36 -9.33
C ARG A 329 10.41 10.35 -8.17
N SER A 330 11.65 10.81 -8.01
CA SER A 330 12.04 11.76 -6.96
C SER A 330 11.17 13.04 -6.89
N PRO A 331 10.85 13.76 -7.99
CA PRO A 331 10.03 14.96 -7.89
C PRO A 331 8.61 14.65 -7.40
N TYR A 332 8.08 13.51 -7.82
CA TYR A 332 6.73 13.09 -7.48
C TYR A 332 6.61 12.66 -6.01
N ARG A 333 7.66 12.02 -5.44
CA ARG A 333 7.75 11.74 -4.01
C ARG A 333 7.71 12.99 -3.14
N ILE A 334 8.52 13.99 -3.50
CA ILE A 334 8.61 15.24 -2.72
C ILE A 334 7.26 15.95 -2.77
N LEU A 335 6.67 16.05 -3.95
CA LEU A 335 5.42 16.77 -4.16
C LEU A 335 4.23 16.08 -3.46
N GLN A 336 4.22 14.75 -3.42
CA GLN A 336 3.30 13.95 -2.60
C GLN A 336 3.48 14.19 -1.10
N ALA A 337 4.72 14.23 -0.60
CA ALA A 337 5.00 14.51 0.81
C ALA A 337 4.54 15.93 1.20
N VAL A 338 4.76 16.92 0.33
CA VAL A 338 4.27 18.29 0.53
C VAL A 338 2.74 18.31 0.62
N ALA A 339 2.04 17.63 -0.29
CA ALA A 339 0.59 17.53 -0.24
C ALA A 339 0.09 16.86 1.06
N ALA A 340 0.74 15.78 1.51
CA ALA A 340 0.44 15.13 2.78
C ALA A 340 0.62 16.09 3.98
N ILE A 341 1.71 16.86 4.01
CA ILE A 341 1.96 17.86 5.07
C ILE A 341 0.86 18.92 5.07
N LEU A 342 0.43 19.40 3.90
CA LEU A 342 -0.69 20.36 3.80
C LEU A 342 -1.98 19.78 4.37
N PHE A 343 -2.30 18.51 4.10
CA PHE A 343 -3.46 17.84 4.70
C PHE A 343 -3.33 17.66 6.21
N CYS A 344 -2.14 17.35 6.72
CA CYS A 344 -1.87 17.30 8.16
C CYS A 344 -2.12 18.66 8.82
N LEU A 345 -1.62 19.74 8.22
CA LEU A 345 -1.82 21.11 8.70
C LEU A 345 -3.30 21.50 8.66
N ALA A 346 -4.02 21.14 7.59
CA ALA A 346 -5.46 21.36 7.49
C ALA A 346 -6.24 20.62 8.60
N GLY A 347 -5.94 19.34 8.83
CA GLY A 347 -6.57 18.56 9.89
C GLY A 347 -6.30 19.14 11.29
N LEU A 348 -5.05 19.51 11.57
CA LEU A 348 -4.67 20.17 12.83
C LEU A 348 -5.37 21.52 13.00
N TRP A 349 -5.46 22.32 11.94
CA TRP A 349 -6.14 23.60 11.95
C TRP A 349 -7.65 23.43 12.21
N MET A 350 -8.30 22.45 11.59
CA MET A 350 -9.72 22.12 11.83
C MET A 350 -9.98 21.76 13.30
N VAL A 351 -9.10 20.93 13.89
CA VAL A 351 -9.19 20.58 15.32
C VAL A 351 -8.96 21.82 16.19
N TYR A 352 -7.95 22.63 15.87
CA TYR A 352 -7.62 23.83 16.64
C TYR A 352 -8.75 24.88 16.59
N ASP A 353 -9.26 25.21 15.40
CA ASP A 353 -10.32 26.21 15.26
C ASP A 353 -11.63 25.74 15.89
N SER A 354 -12.00 24.47 15.72
CA SER A 354 -13.28 23.96 16.20
C SER A 354 -13.29 23.63 17.70
N TRP A 355 -12.16 23.19 18.26
CA TRP A 355 -12.08 22.71 19.66
C TRP A 355 -11.31 23.66 20.59
N CYS A 356 -10.20 24.24 20.12
CA CYS A 356 -9.31 25.06 20.96
C CYS A 356 -9.67 26.55 20.94
N ARG A 357 -10.23 27.07 19.84
CA ARG A 357 -10.56 28.49 19.70
C ARG A 357 -11.79 28.85 20.54
N ASN A 358 -11.68 29.91 21.32
CA ASN A 358 -12.81 30.48 22.05
C ASN A 358 -13.80 31.06 21.03
N ARG A 359 -14.88 30.35 20.69
CA ARG A 359 -16.09 31.05 20.26
C ARG A 359 -16.61 31.74 21.51
N LYS A 360 -16.35 33.05 21.62
CA LYS A 360 -17.31 33.92 22.30
C LYS A 360 -18.60 33.72 21.50
N GLU A 361 -19.52 32.93 22.00
CA GLU A 361 -20.89 32.94 21.50
C GLU A 361 -21.35 34.40 21.60
N HIS A 362 -21.35 35.10 20.47
CA HIS A 362 -22.20 36.28 20.34
C HIS A 362 -23.60 35.70 20.37
N GLY A 363 -24.28 35.91 21.49
CA GLY A 363 -25.70 35.65 21.62
C GLY A 363 -26.42 36.28 20.42
N ARG A 364 -27.18 35.43 19.73
CA ARG A 364 -28.36 35.84 19.00
C ARG A 364 -29.49 34.95 19.45
#